data_AF-A0A916JLV0-F1
#
_entry.id   AF-A0A916JLV0-F1
#
_cell.length_a   1.000
_cell.length_b   1.000
_cell.length_c   1.000
_cell.angle_alpha   90.00
_cell.angle_beta   90.00
_cell.angle_gamma   90.00
#
_symmetry.space_group_name_H-M   'P 1'
#
loop_
_entity.id
_entity.type
_entity.pdbx_description
1 polymer ?
#
loop_
_entity_poly.entity_id
_entity_poly.type
_entity_poly.pdbx_seq_one_letter_code
_entity_poly.pdbx_strand_id
1 'polypeptide(L)'
;MKNKTLLSDFIEFFERNRFGAMTLMMTFQSCLGSIAAMYTFMTNNMVQLAIIATITMASNAAFIAQAPAKWCLYTFLLSVLTNFLLILLNNLI
;
A
#
# COMPACT_ATOMS: atom_id res chain seq x y z
N MET A 1 21.26 -0.98 26.84
CA MET A 1 20.23 -1.58 25.96
C MET A 1 19.42 -0.45 25.34
N LYS A 2 19.61 -0.16 24.05
CA LYS A 2 18.81 0.85 23.35
C LYS A 2 17.47 0.19 23.03
N ASN A 3 16.36 0.74 23.49
CA ASN A 3 15.01 0.28 23.18
C ASN A 3 14.79 0.42 21.66
N LYS A 4 15.22 -0.58 20.88
CA LYS A 4 15.05 -0.62 19.43
C LYS A 4 13.60 -0.93 19.15
N THR A 5 12.88 0.05 18.63
CA THR A 5 11.47 -0.05 18.27
C THR A 5 11.35 -0.97 17.05
N LEU A 6 10.44 -1.93 17.05
CA LEU A 6 10.25 -2.92 15.98
C LEU A 6 10.23 -2.30 14.56
N LEU A 7 9.74 -1.07 14.43
CA LEU A 7 9.74 -0.29 13.20
C LEU A 7 11.15 0.04 12.66
N SER A 8 12.12 0.37 13.52
CA SER A 8 13.48 0.72 13.07
C SER A 8 14.23 -0.50 12.52
N ASP A 9 14.04 -1.67 13.13
CA ASP A 9 14.65 -2.90 12.65
C ASP A 9 14.03 -3.33 11.31
N PHE A 10 12.73 -3.10 11.13
CA PHE A 10 12.06 -3.34 9.85
C PHE A 10 12.53 -2.39 8.75
N ILE A 11 12.75 -1.11 9.07
CA ILE A 11 13.32 -0.13 8.13
C ILE A 11 14.76 -0.54 7.73
N GLU A 12 15.60 -0.94 8.67
CA GLU A 12 16.96 -1.43 8.39
C GLU A 12 16.95 -2.70 7.52
N PHE A 13 16.05 -3.64 7.80
CA PHE A 13 15.87 -4.85 6.99
C PHE A 13 15.38 -4.54 5.57
N PHE A 14 14.40 -3.64 5.46
CA PHE A 14 13.86 -3.19 4.17
C PHE A 14 14.95 -2.53 3.34
N GLU A 15 15.76 -1.65 3.94
CA GLU A 15 16.81 -0.94 3.22
C GLU A 15 18.00 -1.84 2.85
N ARG A 16 18.25 -2.90 3.62
CA ARG A 16 19.22 -3.94 3.27
C ARG A 16 18.76 -4.79 2.08
N ASN A 17 17.46 -5.05 1.96
CA ASN A 17 16.86 -5.88 0.90
C ASN A 17 16.05 -5.06 -0.10
N ARG A 18 16.45 -3.80 -0.32
CA ARG A 18 15.64 -2.74 -0.91
C ARG A 18 14.92 -3.13 -2.20
N PHE A 19 15.62 -3.69 -3.17
CA PHE A 19 15.03 -4.05 -4.47
C PHE A 19 14.07 -5.25 -4.40
N GLY A 20 14.39 -6.26 -3.59
CA GLY A 20 13.53 -7.43 -3.42
C GLY A 20 12.29 -7.12 -2.59
N ALA A 21 12.46 -6.35 -1.51
CA ALA A 21 11.35 -5.94 -0.66
C ALA A 21 10.39 -4.99 -1.41
N MET A 22 10.91 -4.02 -2.17
CA MET A 22 10.06 -3.12 -2.96
C MET A 22 9.21 -3.84 -4.00
N THR A 23 9.79 -4.78 -4.75
CA THR A 23 9.07 -5.54 -5.78
C THR A 23 7.98 -6.43 -5.19
N LEU A 24 8.26 -7.11 -4.07
CA LEU A 24 7.26 -7.88 -3.33
C LEU A 24 6.11 -7.00 -2.82
N MET A 25 6.43 -5.87 -2.19
CA MET A 25 5.41 -4.97 -1.64
C MET A 25 4.56 -4.32 -2.74
N MET A 26 5.18 -3.90 -3.84
CA MET A 26 4.47 -3.35 -5.00
C MET A 26 3.52 -4.38 -5.64
N THR A 27 3.95 -5.64 -5.75
CA THR A 27 3.12 -6.73 -6.28
C THR A 27 1.93 -6.99 -5.38
N PHE A 28 2.18 -7.15 -4.07
CA PHE A 28 1.12 -7.35 -3.09
C PHE A 28 0.10 -6.20 -3.10
N GLN A 29 0.57 -4.96 -3.15
CA GLN A 29 -0.29 -3.78 -3.16
C GLN A 29 -1.17 -3.71 -4.41
N SER A 30 -0.60 -4.05 -5.56
CA SER A 30 -1.33 -4.03 -6.84
C SER A 30 -2.44 -5.09 -6.86
N CYS A 31 -2.20 -6.27 -6.28
CA CYS A 31 -3.20 -7.32 -6.13
C CYS A 31 -4.35 -6.86 -5.22
N LEU A 32 -4.03 -6.30 -4.05
CA LEU A 32 -5.03 -5.76 -3.12
C LEU A 32 -5.84 -4.61 -3.73
N GLY A 33 -5.17 -3.68 -4.40
CA GLY A 33 -5.81 -2.55 -5.07
C GLY A 33 -6.78 -3.00 -6.17
N SER A 34 -6.44 -4.07 -6.91
CA SER A 34 -7.32 -4.64 -7.95
C SER A 34 -8.59 -5.24 -7.35
N ILE A 35 -8.48 -5.93 -6.21
CA ILE A 35 -9.64 -6.46 -5.48
C ILE A 35 -10.55 -5.31 -5.02
N ALA A 36 -9.97 -4.27 -4.39
CA ALA A 36 -10.72 -3.10 -3.95
C ALA A 36 -11.38 -2.34 -5.11
N ALA A 37 -10.68 -2.21 -6.23
CA ALA A 37 -11.20 -1.61 -7.46
C ALA A 37 -12.39 -2.40 -8.01
N MET A 38 -12.34 -3.73 -7.99
CA MET A 38 -13.45 -4.55 -8.46
C MET A 38 -14.70 -4.38 -7.59
N TYR A 39 -14.56 -4.38 -6.26
CA TYR A 39 -15.70 -4.15 -5.36
C TYR A 39 -16.35 -2.77 -5.55
N THR A 40 -15.54 -1.72 -5.71
CA THR A 40 -16.07 -0.36 -5.97
C THR A 40 -16.67 -0.19 -7.36
N PHE A 41 -16.16 -0.92 -8.34
CA PHE A 41 -16.76 -0.97 -9.67
C PHE A 41 -18.15 -1.62 -9.64
N MET A 42 -18.33 -2.70 -8.86
CA MET A 42 -19.63 -3.36 -8.71
C MET A 42 -20.69 -2.45 -8.07
N THR A 43 -20.30 -1.55 -7.16
CA THR A 43 -21.21 -0.56 -6.55
C THR A 43 -21.45 0.67 -7.43
N ASN A 44 -20.94 0.69 -8.68
CA ASN A 44 -21.00 1.82 -9.61
C ASN A 44 -20.45 3.14 -9.04
N ASN A 45 -19.64 3.07 -7.98
CA ASN A 45 -19.11 4.25 -7.32
C ASN A 45 -17.76 4.67 -7.91
N MET A 46 -17.84 5.38 -9.05
CA MET A 46 -16.68 5.81 -9.83
C MET A 46 -15.73 6.73 -9.05
N VAL A 47 -16.24 7.47 -8.06
CA VAL A 47 -15.43 8.36 -7.21
C VAL A 47 -14.54 7.54 -6.29
N GLN A 48 -15.10 6.50 -5.64
CA GLN A 48 -14.30 5.59 -4.81
C GLN A 48 -13.26 4.82 -5.64
N LEU A 49 -13.64 4.41 -6.85
CA LEU A 49 -12.72 3.75 -7.79
C LEU A 49 -11.52 4.65 -8.13
N ALA A 50 -11.76 5.93 -8.44
CA ALA A 50 -10.69 6.89 -8.73
C ALA A 50 -9.77 7.12 -7.51
N ILE A 51 -10.32 7.16 -6.30
CA ILE A 51 -9.55 7.30 -5.06
C ILE A 51 -8.66 6.07 -4.83
N ILE A 52 -9.19 4.86 -4.99
CA ILE A 52 -8.43 3.61 -4.85
C ILE A 52 -7.29 3.56 -5.87
N ALA A 53 -7.60 3.85 -7.14
CA ALA A 53 -6.63 3.79 -8.22
C ALA A 53 -5.48 4.78 -7.98
N THR A 54 -5.80 6.02 -7.60
CA THR A 54 -4.79 7.06 -7.34
C THR A 54 -3.93 6.74 -6.13
N ILE A 55 -4.50 6.28 -5.01
CA ILE A 55 -3.74 5.93 -3.80
C ILE A 55 -2.85 4.69 -4.03
N THR A 56 -3.36 3.69 -4.76
CA THR A 56 -2.59 2.49 -5.10
C THR A 56 -1.43 2.84 -6.02
N MET A 57 -1.66 3.65 -7.07
CA MET A 57 -0.60 4.10 -7.96
C MET A 57 0.40 5.05 -7.30
N ALA A 58 -0.03 5.91 -6.37
CA ALA A 58 0.87 6.78 -5.63
C ALA A 58 1.88 5.97 -4.79
N SER A 59 1.41 4.89 -4.13
CA SER A 59 2.32 3.99 -3.40
C SER A 59 3.29 3.27 -4.35
N ASN A 60 2.81 2.78 -5.49
CA ASN A 60 3.68 2.12 -6.48
C ASN A 60 4.69 3.09 -7.10
N ALA A 61 4.28 4.33 -7.37
CA ALA A 61 5.17 5.39 -7.85
C ALA A 61 6.27 5.72 -6.84
N ALA A 62 5.97 5.73 -5.54
CA ALA A 62 6.98 5.94 -4.50
C ALA A 62 8.05 4.84 -4.50
N PHE A 63 7.65 3.57 -4.73
CA PHE A 63 8.59 2.46 -4.88
C PHE A 63 9.43 2.58 -6.16
N ILE A 64 8.83 2.94 -7.31
CA ILE A 64 9.56 3.12 -8.58
C ILE A 64 10.56 4.28 -8.47
N ALA A 65 10.18 5.37 -7.81
CA ALA A 65 11.05 6.51 -7.54
C ALA A 65 12.20 6.20 -6.55
N GLN A 66 12.22 4.97 -6.00
CA GLN A 66 13.16 4.55 -4.96
C GLN A 66 13.21 5.54 -3.79
N ALA A 67 12.03 6.04 -3.39
CA ALA A 67 11.92 6.95 -2.27
C ALA A 67 12.52 6.32 -0.99
N PRO A 68 13.00 7.14 -0.04
CA PRO A 68 13.56 6.65 1.22
C PRO A 68 12.63 5.66 1.91
N ALA A 69 13.18 4.57 2.49
CA ALA A 69 12.41 3.47 3.08
C ALA A 69 11.24 3.90 3.97
N LYS A 70 11.46 4.93 4.80
CA LYS A 70 10.42 5.46 5.68
C LYS A 70 9.17 5.85 4.90
N TRP A 71 9.34 6.63 3.83
CA TRP A 71 8.22 7.11 3.01
C TRP A 71 7.56 5.96 2.25
N CYS A 72 8.34 5.06 1.65
CA CYS A 72 7.83 3.86 0.99
C CYS A 72 6.95 3.00 1.91
N LEU A 73 7.38 2.77 3.15
CA LEU A 73 6.62 1.99 4.13
C LEU A 73 5.36 2.73 4.61
N TYR A 74 5.43 4.05 4.83
CA TYR A 74 4.27 4.84 5.20
C TYR A 74 3.22 4.87 4.09
N THR A 75 3.61 5.12 2.84
CA THR A 75 2.68 5.16 1.70
C THR A 75 2.06 3.79 1.45
N PHE A 76 2.84 2.72 1.60
CA PHE A 76 2.34 1.36 1.49
C PHE A 76 1.32 1.05 2.58
N LEU A 77 1.65 1.31 3.85
CA LEU A 77 0.74 1.04 4.97
C LEU A 77 -0.56 1.82 4.83
N LEU A 78 -0.47 3.10 4.44
CA LEU A 78 -1.64 3.94 4.21
C LEU A 78 -2.50 3.40 3.05
N SER A 79 -1.87 2.93 1.98
CA SER A 79 -2.56 2.34 0.83
C SER A 79 -3.23 1.01 1.20
N VAL A 80 -2.56 0.12 1.95
CA VAL A 80 -3.15 -1.13 2.47
C VAL A 80 -4.36 -0.84 3.34
N LEU A 81 -4.23 0.06 4.33
CA LEU A 81 -5.32 0.38 5.25
C LEU A 81 -6.52 0.99 4.53
N THR A 82 -6.27 1.89 3.58
CA THR A 82 -7.34 2.53 2.82
C THR A 82 -8.09 1.53 1.94
N ASN A 83 -7.36 0.67 1.21
CA ASN A 83 -7.96 -0.38 0.39
C ASN A 83 -8.73 -1.39 1.25
N PHE A 84 -8.20 -1.77 2.41
CA PHE A 84 -8.85 -2.70 3.33
C PHE A 84 -10.14 -2.13 3.93
N LEU A 85 -10.12 -0.86 4.38
CA LEU A 85 -11.30 -0.16 4.88
C LEU A 85 -12.39 -0.03 3.82
N LEU A 86 -12.02 0.26 2.57
CA LEU A 86 -12.98 0.39 1.47
C LEU A 86 -13.59 -0.94 1.04
N ILE A 87 -12.81 -2.03 1.09
CA ILE A 87 -13.34 -3.39 0.88
C ILE A 87 -14.36 -3.70 1.98
N LEU A 88 -14.06 -3.43 3.25
CA LEU A 88 -15.00 -3.66 4.35
C LEU A 88 -16.27 -2.83 4.22
N LEU A 89 -16.15 -1.54 3.87
CA LEU A 89 -17.30 -0.67 3.67
C LEU A 89 -18.20 -1.13 2.51
N ASN A 90 -17.63 -1.59 1.39
CA ASN A 90 -18.42 -2.07 0.25
C ASN A 90 -18.96 -3.50 0.43
N ASN A 91 -18.39 -4.33 1.31
CA ASN A 91 -18.94 -5.66 1.61
C ASN A 91 -20.02 -5.62 2.71
N LEU A 92 -20.01 -4.60 3.56
CA LEU A 92 -20.96 -4.45 4.67
C LEU A 92 -22.27 -3.76 4.25
N ILE A 93 -22.27 -3.05 3.12
CA ILE A 93 -23.41 -2.32 2.54
C ILE A 93 -23.94 -3.07 1.32
#